data_AF-A0A7J7XHJ8-F1
#
_entry.id   AF-A0A7J7XHJ8-F1
#
_cell.length_a   1.000
_cell.length_b   1.000
_cell.length_c   1.000
_cell.angle_alpha   90.00
_cell.angle_beta   90.00
_cell.angle_gamma   90.00
#
_symmetry.space_group_name_H-M   'P 1'
#
loop_
_entity.id
_entity.type
_entity.pdbx_description
1 polymer ?
#
loop_
_entity_poly.entity_id
_entity_poly.type
_entity_poly.pdbx_seq_one_letter_code
_entity_poly.pdbx_strand_id
1 'polypeptide(L)'
;MNSPVDPGARQALKKKPPERTPEDLNTIYSYLHGMEILSNLREHQLRLMSARARYERYSGNQILFCSETIARCWYILLSGSVLMKDSMVLPPCR
;
A
#
# COMPACT_ATOMS: atom_id res chain seq x y z
N MET A 1 17.46 -8.98 -2.21
CA MET A 1 16.11 -9.14 -2.80
C MET A 1 15.55 -7.76 -3.07
N ASN A 2 15.40 -7.39 -4.34
CA ASN A 2 14.86 -6.09 -4.72
C ASN A 2 13.38 -6.01 -4.31
N SER A 3 12.99 -4.92 -3.67
CA SER A 3 11.60 -4.66 -3.30
C SER A 3 10.75 -4.62 -4.57
N PRO A 4 9.60 -5.30 -4.65
CA PRO A 4 8.72 -5.24 -5.82
C PRO A 4 8.11 -3.85 -6.05
N VAL A 5 8.23 -2.98 -5.05
CA VAL A 5 7.80 -1.58 -5.10
C VAL A 5 8.89 -0.72 -5.74
N ASP A 6 8.50 0.09 -6.72
CA ASP A 6 9.35 1.11 -7.32
C ASP A 6 10.06 1.96 -6.24
N PRO A 7 11.40 2.15 -6.33
CA PRO A 7 12.16 2.89 -5.32
C PRO A 7 11.65 4.31 -5.07
N GLY A 8 11.22 5.01 -6.13
CA GLY A 8 10.68 6.36 -6.06
C GLY A 8 9.34 6.38 -5.35
N ALA A 9 8.42 5.49 -5.74
CA ALA A 9 7.12 5.34 -5.08
C ALA A 9 7.27 5.00 -3.59
N ARG A 10 8.21 4.11 -3.25
CA ARG A 10 8.51 3.75 -1.86
C ARG A 10 9.01 4.95 -1.06
N GLN A 11 9.88 5.78 -1.64
CA GLN A 11 10.40 6.97 -0.96
C GLN A 11 9.29 8.01 -0.73
N ALA A 12 8.46 8.26 -1.74
CA ALA A 12 7.33 9.17 -1.64
C ALA A 12 6.27 8.68 -0.62
N LEU A 13 5.97 7.38 -0.59
CA LEU A 13 5.01 6.79 0.36
C LEU A 13 5.50 6.78 1.82
N LYS A 14 6.81 6.85 2.07
CA LYS A 14 7.39 6.98 3.41
C LYS A 14 7.21 8.39 4.00
N LYS A 15 7.09 9.42 3.16
CA LYS A 15 6.80 10.79 3.61
C LYS A 15 5.38 10.85 4.16
N LYS A 16 5.15 11.66 5.20
CA LYS A 16 3.80 11.85 5.75
C LYS A 16 2.93 12.58 4.72
N PRO A 17 1.60 12.31 4.67
CA PRO A 17 0.68 12.99 3.76
C PRO A 17 0.86 14.52 3.62
N PRO A 18 0.97 15.32 4.71
CA PRO A 18 1.12 16.77 4.58
C PRO A 18 2.49 17.24 4.07
N GLU A 19 3.50 16.36 4.03
CA GLU A 19 4.89 16.68 3.66
C GLU A 19 5.19 16.31 2.19
N ARG A 20 4.20 15.80 1.44
CA ARG A 20 4.38 15.34 0.06
C ARG A 20 4.32 16.51 -0.91
N THR A 21 5.28 16.55 -1.83
CA THR A 21 5.26 17.51 -2.94
C THR A 21 4.33 17.03 -4.06
N PRO A 22 3.97 17.90 -5.02
CA PRO A 22 3.22 17.48 -6.21
C PRO A 22 3.89 16.33 -7.00
N GLU A 23 5.23 16.31 -7.04
CA GLU A 23 6.02 15.27 -7.68
C GLU A 23 5.92 13.95 -6.93
N ASP A 24 5.94 13.98 -5.59
CA ASP A 24 5.70 12.79 -4.76
C ASP A 24 4.31 12.22 -5.05
N LEU A 25 3.28 13.07 -5.07
CA LEU A 25 1.90 12.66 -5.34
C LEU A 25 1.75 12.05 -6.73
N ASN A 26 2.40 12.61 -7.74
CA ASN A 26 2.38 12.08 -9.10
C ASN A 26 3.10 10.73 -9.19
N THR A 27 4.25 10.58 -8.51
CA THR A 27 4.99 9.31 -8.44
C THR A 27 4.14 8.21 -7.81
N ILE A 28 3.46 8.52 -6.70
CA ILE A 28 2.55 7.57 -6.04
C ILE A 28 1.37 7.23 -6.94
N TYR A 29 0.77 8.23 -7.59
CA TYR A 29 -0.33 8.04 -8.53
C TYR A 29 0.04 7.09 -9.66
N SER A 30 1.17 7.32 -10.34
CA SER A 30 1.65 6.46 -11.42
C SER A 30 1.87 5.02 -10.95
N TYR A 31 2.42 4.84 -9.74
CA TYR A 31 2.58 3.52 -9.13
C TYR A 31 1.24 2.82 -8.87
N LEU A 32 0.29 3.51 -8.22
CA LEU A 32 -1.03 2.95 -7.90
C LEU A 32 -1.84 2.64 -9.17
N HIS A 33 -1.76 3.51 -10.19
CA HIS A 33 -2.40 3.31 -11.49
C HIS A 33 -1.86 2.07 -12.22
N GLY A 34 -0.59 1.73 -12.02
CA GLY A 34 0.01 0.50 -12.56
C GLY A 34 -0.34 -0.78 -11.80
N MET A 35 -1.17 -0.73 -10.75
CA MET A 35 -1.58 -1.90 -9.98
C MET A 35 -2.87 -2.50 -10.53
N GLU A 36 -2.83 -3.77 -10.95
CA GLU A 36 -3.99 -4.47 -11.50
C GLU A 36 -5.17 -4.51 -10.52
N ILE A 37 -4.91 -4.69 -9.23
CA ILE A 37 -5.93 -4.67 -8.16
C ILE A 37 -6.68 -3.33 -8.07
N LEU A 38 -6.09 -2.24 -8.57
CA LEU A 38 -6.67 -0.90 -8.56
C LEU A 38 -7.16 -0.46 -9.95
N SER A 39 -7.11 -1.33 -10.96
CA SER A 39 -7.46 -1.02 -12.36
C SER A 39 -8.88 -0.50 -12.56
N ASN A 40 -9.81 -0.88 -11.68
CA ASN A 40 -11.21 -0.44 -11.72
C ASN A 40 -11.45 0.95 -11.11
N LEU A 41 -10.43 1.56 -10.49
CA LEU A 41 -10.56 2.88 -9.85
C LEU A 41 -10.33 3.99 -10.85
N ARG A 42 -11.16 5.04 -10.76
CA ARG A 42 -11.00 6.25 -11.59
C ARG A 42 -9.84 7.10 -11.10
N GLU A 43 -9.30 7.94 -12.00
CA GLU A 43 -8.20 8.86 -11.69
C GLU A 43 -8.42 9.66 -10.40
N HIS A 44 -9.61 10.23 -10.22
CA HIS A 44 -9.94 11.00 -9.01
C HIS A 44 -9.77 10.17 -7.73
N GLN A 45 -10.19 8.90 -7.73
CA GLN A 45 -10.05 8.00 -6.57
C GLN A 45 -8.59 7.67 -6.31
N LEU A 46 -7.82 7.41 -7.37
CA LEU A 46 -6.38 7.15 -7.27
C LEU A 46 -5.61 8.38 -6.76
N ARG A 47 -6.01 9.60 -7.14
CA ARG A 47 -5.42 10.83 -6.62
C ARG A 47 -5.71 11.01 -5.13
N LEU A 48 -6.94 10.77 -4.69
CA LEU A 48 -7.30 10.77 -3.26
C LEU A 48 -6.50 9.72 -2.47
N MET A 49 -6.32 8.53 -3.04
CA MET A 49 -5.47 7.50 -2.45
C MET A 49 -4.01 7.93 -2.40
N SER A 50 -3.46 8.53 -3.45
CA SER A 50 -2.07 8.98 -3.51
C SER A 50 -1.74 9.99 -2.40
N ALA A 51 -2.72 10.84 -2.05
CA ALA A 51 -2.59 11.78 -0.96
C ALA A 51 -2.59 11.12 0.43
N ARG A 52 -3.25 9.97 0.62
CA ARG A 52 -3.48 9.36 1.96
C ARG A 52 -2.72 8.07 2.22
N ALA A 53 -2.35 7.34 1.17
CA ALA A 53 -1.69 6.03 1.23
C ALA A 53 -0.35 6.13 1.98
N ARG A 54 0.03 5.05 2.67
CA ARG A 54 1.27 4.98 3.45
C ARG A 54 1.98 3.67 3.14
N TYR A 55 3.30 3.73 3.10
CA TYR A 55 4.11 2.53 3.04
C TYR A 55 4.46 2.09 4.46
N GLU A 56 4.10 0.87 4.80
CA GLU A 56 4.39 0.27 6.10
C GLU A 56 5.11 -1.07 5.88
N ARG A 57 6.07 -1.38 6.75
CA ARG A 57 6.80 -2.65 6.75
C ARG A 57 6.76 -3.23 8.15
N TYR A 58 6.26 -4.44 8.23
CA TYR A 58 6.11 -5.18 9.47
C TYR A 58 7.10 -6.33 9.51
N SER A 59 7.67 -6.59 10.70
CA SER A 59 8.42 -7.82 10.96
C SER A 59 7.46 -9.00 11.12
N GLY A 60 8.01 -10.23 11.13
CA GLY A 60 7.22 -11.43 11.43
C GLY A 60 6.48 -11.31 12.76
N ASN A 61 5.34 -12.00 12.86
CA ASN A 61 4.51 -12.11 14.06
C ASN A 61 3.87 -10.78 14.54
N GLN A 62 3.86 -9.73 13.72
CA GLN A 62 3.16 -8.50 14.05
C GLN A 62 1.67 -8.58 13.68
N ILE A 63 0.81 -8.25 14.64
CA ILE A 63 -0.64 -8.26 14.45
C ILE A 63 -1.07 -6.96 13.74
N LEU A 64 -1.63 -7.10 12.54
CA LEU A 64 -2.14 -5.96 11.75
C LEU A 64 -3.58 -5.58 12.11
N PHE A 65 -4.39 -6.55 12.53
CA PHE A 65 -5.80 -6.36 12.83
C PHE A 65 -6.31 -7.39 13.84
N CYS A 66 -7.15 -6.94 14.78
CA CYS A 66 -7.89 -7.78 15.71
C CYS A 66 -9.40 -7.64 15.43
N SER A 67 -10.11 -8.76 15.31
CA SER A 67 -11.57 -8.77 15.03
C SER A 67 -12.42 -8.07 16.09
N GLU A 68 -11.89 -7.90 17.29
CA GLU A 68 -12.53 -7.20 18.41
C GLU A 68 -12.44 -5.66 18.30
N THR A 69 -11.70 -5.16 17.31
CA THR A 69 -11.43 -3.72 17.13
C THR A 69 -12.05 -3.18 15.85
N ILE A 70 -12.44 -1.90 15.87
CA ILE A 70 -12.94 -1.21 14.68
C ILE A 70 -11.81 -1.11 13.64
N ALA A 71 -12.07 -1.57 12.41
CA ALA A 71 -11.15 -1.43 11.29
C ALA A 71 -10.92 0.05 10.96
N ARG A 72 -9.68 0.52 11.11
CA ARG A 72 -9.30 1.92 10.85
C ARG A 72 -8.75 2.16 9.45
N CYS A 73 -8.25 1.11 8.80
CA CYS A 73 -7.62 1.19 7.50
C CYS A 73 -7.67 -0.17 6.79
N TRP A 74 -7.25 -0.16 5.53
CA TRP A 74 -7.15 -1.32 4.67
C TRP A 74 -5.71 -1.38 4.12
N TYR A 75 -5.27 -2.58 3.76
CA TYR A 75 -3.90 -2.84 3.33
C TYR A 75 -3.88 -3.44 1.93
N ILE A 76 -2.85 -3.08 1.15
CA ILE A 76 -2.46 -3.82 -0.05
C ILE A 76 -1.15 -4.53 0.29
N LEU A 77 -1.16 -5.85 0.25
CA LEU A 77 0.04 -6.64 0.51
C LEU A 77 0.97 -6.57 -0.71
N LEU A 78 2.15 -5.96 -0.54
CA LEU A 78 3.12 -5.77 -1.62
C LEU A 78 4.17 -6.89 -1.67
N SER A 79 4.49 -7.48 -0.53
CA SER A 79 5.50 -8.54 -0.40
C SER A 79 5.32 -9.30 0.92
N GLY A 80 5.71 -10.57 0.95
CA GLY A 80 5.63 -11.42 2.15
C GLY A 80 4.32 -12.19 2.22
N SER A 81 3.83 -12.44 3.42
CA SER A 81 2.58 -13.18 3.66
C SER A 81 1.89 -12.64 4.91
N VAL A 82 0.57 -12.81 4.96
CA VAL A 82 -0.23 -12.48 6.15
C VAL A 82 -1.05 -13.71 6.52
N LEU A 83 -1.04 -14.07 7.80
CA LEU A 83 -1.89 -15.12 8.34
C LEU A 83 -3.25 -14.52 8.73
N MET A 84 -4.33 -15.09 8.22
CA MET A 84 -5.69 -14.63 8.45
C MET A 84 -6.60 -15.82 8.75
N LYS A 85 -7.09 -15.94 9.99
CA LYS A 85 -7.99 -17.03 10.44
C LYS A 85 -7.54 -18.41 9.92
N ASP A 86 -6.27 -18.74 10.16
CA ASP A 86 -5.62 -20.01 9.77
C ASP A 86 -5.34 -20.21 8.28
N SER A 87 -5.60 -19.21 7.43
CA SER A 87 -5.20 -19.21 6.02
C SER A 87 -4.09 -18.20 5.74
N MET A 88 -3.11 -18.58 4.93
CA MET A 88 -2.01 -17.69 4.54
C MET A 88 -2.35 -16.98 3.23
N VAL A 89 -2.36 -15.66 3.26
CA VAL A 89 -2.56 -14.80 2.09
C VAL A 89 -1.20 -14.35 1.56
N LEU A 90 -0.97 -14.60 0.28
CA LEU A 90 0.19 -14.15 -0.47
C LEU A 90 -0.19 -12.96 -1.36
N PRO A 91 0.76 -12.04 -1.67
CA PRO A 91 0.52 -11.00 -2.64
C PRO A 91 0.21 -11.64 -4.01
N PRO A 92 -0.70 -11.04 -4.81
CA PRO A 92 -0.96 -11.53 -6.16
C PRO A 92 0.35 -11.59 -6.94
N CYS A 93 0.66 -12.78 -7.48
CA CYS A 93 1.85 -12.99 -8.27
C CYS A 93 1.74 -12.15 -9.55
N ARG A 94 2.80 -11.38 -9.85
CA ARG A 94 3.04 -10.86 -11.20
C ARG A 94 3.87 -11.87 -11.97
#